data_AF-A0A8T3Q1I1-F1
#
_entry.id   AF-A0A8T3Q1I1-F1
#
_cell.length_a   1.000
_cell.length_b   1.000
_cell.length_c   1.000
_cell.angle_alpha   90.00
_cell.angle_beta   90.00
_cell.angle_gamma   90.00
#
_symmetry.space_group_name_H-M   'P 1'
#
loop_
_entity.id
_entity.type
_entity.pdbx_description
1 polymer ?
#
loop_
_entity_poly.entity_id
_entity_poly.type
_entity_poly.pdbx_seq_one_letter_code
_entity_poly.pdbx_strand_id
1 'polypeptide(L)'
;MIILDTSGLLAAIDASQRRHGEALRALEAAELPWILSPFVLAEIDYLLATRVGQSAERALLAEVGRGVYRLESFDADDVAAAERIIGRHADLEIGLADASLVVLANRYGIRELLTLDERHFRVLRGPGGRPLRLLPADG
;
A
#
# COMPACT_ATOMS: atom_id res chain seq x y z
N MET A 1 -13.29 -2.01 0.05
CA MET A 1 -11.97 -2.31 0.65
C MET A 1 -10.86 -1.72 -0.23
N ILE A 2 -9.71 -1.40 0.36
CA ILE A 2 -8.56 -0.76 -0.33
C ILE A 2 -7.25 -1.38 0.14
N ILE A 3 -6.24 -1.43 -0.72
CA ILE A 3 -4.86 -1.80 -0.38
C ILE A 3 -4.04 -0.54 -0.19
N LEU A 4 -3.15 -0.55 0.79
CA LEU A 4 -2.32 0.61 1.14
C LEU A 4 -0.87 0.41 0.69
N ASP A 5 -0.36 1.40 -0.03
CA ASP A 5 1.06 1.57 -0.29
C ASP A 5 1.69 2.55 0.73
N THR A 6 3.01 2.43 0.93
CA THR A 6 3.80 3.28 1.81
C THR A 6 3.62 4.76 1.49
N SER A 7 3.70 5.14 0.20
CA SER A 7 3.60 6.55 -0.21
C SER A 7 2.20 7.13 0.02
N GLY A 8 1.17 6.34 -0.22
CA GLY A 8 -0.22 6.72 0.00
C GLY A 8 -0.56 6.88 1.48
N LEU A 9 -0.10 5.93 2.31
CA LEU A 9 -0.31 5.98 3.75
C LEU A 9 0.46 7.12 4.41
N LEU A 10 1.72 7.37 4.01
CA LEU A 10 2.49 8.52 4.48
C LEU A 10 1.76 9.83 4.15
N ALA A 11 1.22 9.96 2.94
CA ALA A 11 0.44 11.13 2.55
C ALA A 11 -0.81 11.31 3.42
N ALA A 12 -1.54 10.23 3.72
CA ALA A 12 -2.71 10.30 4.57
C ALA A 12 -2.39 10.66 6.05
N ILE A 13 -1.21 10.31 6.55
CA ILE A 13 -0.81 10.54 7.95
C ILE A 13 -0.14 11.91 8.15
N ASP A 14 0.81 12.27 7.28
CA ASP A 14 1.62 13.48 7.42
C ASP A 14 0.91 14.69 6.78
N ALA A 15 0.37 15.57 7.62
CA ALA A 15 -0.35 16.77 7.21
C ALA A 15 0.50 17.78 6.41
N SER A 16 1.83 17.65 6.40
CA SER A 16 2.73 18.47 5.58
C SER A 16 2.81 18.00 4.12
N GLN A 17 2.32 16.79 3.81
CA GLN A 17 2.35 16.24 2.46
C GLN A 17 1.42 17.00 1.52
N ARG A 18 1.90 17.31 0.31
CA ARG A 18 1.14 18.09 -0.69
C ARG A 18 -0.23 17.50 -1.02
N ARG A 19 -0.33 16.17 -1.03
CA ARG A 19 -1.57 15.43 -1.34
C ARG A 19 -2.30 14.90 -0.11
N HIS A 20 -1.99 15.41 1.09
CA HIS A 20 -2.54 14.91 2.35
C HIS A 20 -4.06 14.85 2.34
N GLY A 21 -4.73 15.98 2.03
CA GLY A 21 -6.19 16.03 2.03
C GLY A 21 -6.84 15.09 1.00
N GLU A 22 -6.21 14.86 -0.16
CA GLU A 22 -6.72 13.90 -1.16
C GLU A 22 -6.55 12.46 -0.70
N ALA A 23 -5.37 12.11 -0.16
CA ALA A 23 -5.08 10.77 0.33
C ALA A 23 -5.95 10.40 1.53
N LEU A 24 -6.12 11.34 2.48
CA LEU A 24 -6.98 11.16 3.64
C LEU A 24 -8.45 10.93 3.22
N ARG A 25 -8.99 11.75 2.29
CA ARG A 25 -10.36 11.56 1.79
C ARG A 25 -10.54 10.21 1.10
N ALA A 26 -9.58 9.77 0.30
CA ALA A 26 -9.65 8.47 -0.36
C ALA A 26 -9.64 7.31 0.64
N LEU A 27 -8.84 7.43 1.71
CA LEU A 27 -8.75 6.47 2.79
C LEU A 27 -10.05 6.42 3.63
N GLU A 28 -10.59 7.58 4.02
CA GLU A 28 -11.83 7.72 4.79
C GLU A 28 -13.07 7.23 4.01
N ALA A 29 -13.08 7.38 2.69
CA ALA A 29 -14.14 6.88 1.83
C ALA A 29 -14.11 5.34 1.65
N ALA A 30 -13.00 4.68 2.00
CA ALA A 30 -12.84 3.25 1.83
C ALA A 30 -13.36 2.47 3.05
N GLU A 31 -14.12 1.41 2.80
CA GLU A 31 -14.61 0.50 3.84
C GLU A 31 -13.46 -0.19 4.58
N LEU A 32 -13.60 -0.26 5.91
CA LEU A 32 -12.71 -1.01 6.80
C LEU A 32 -12.97 -2.52 6.73
N PRO A 33 -11.95 -3.36 7.03
CA PRO A 33 -10.58 -2.96 7.35
C PRO A 33 -9.75 -2.65 6.09
N TRP A 34 -8.78 -1.76 6.20
CA TRP A 34 -7.84 -1.44 5.11
C TRP A 34 -6.74 -2.50 5.04
N ILE A 35 -6.43 -2.98 3.84
CA ILE A 35 -5.48 -4.09 3.64
C ILE A 35 -4.05 -3.54 3.67
N LEU A 36 -3.21 -4.13 4.53
CA LEU A 36 -1.83 -3.71 4.73
C LEU A 36 -0.87 -4.89 4.57
N SER A 37 0.14 -4.71 3.71
CA SER A 37 1.25 -5.66 3.57
C SER A 37 2.24 -5.49 4.73
N PRO A 38 2.86 -6.59 5.25
CA PRO A 38 3.88 -6.49 6.29
C PRO A 38 5.13 -5.73 5.82
N PHE A 39 5.42 -5.74 4.51
CA PHE A 39 6.54 -4.99 3.94
C PHE A 39 6.25 -3.49 3.92
N VAL A 40 5.02 -3.10 3.57
CA VAL A 40 4.58 -1.70 3.66
C VAL A 40 4.57 -1.23 5.11
N LEU A 41 4.11 -2.07 6.06
CA LEU A 41 4.17 -1.74 7.49
C LEU A 41 5.62 -1.47 7.94
N ALA A 42 6.57 -2.29 7.53
CA ALA A 42 7.98 -2.09 7.87
C ALA A 42 8.54 -0.79 7.27
N GLU A 43 8.22 -0.47 6.02
CA GLU A 43 8.68 0.76 5.37
C GLU A 43 8.08 2.02 6.01
N ILE A 44 6.77 2.04 6.24
CA ILE A 44 6.11 3.21 6.82
C ILE A 44 6.52 3.43 8.28
N ASP A 45 6.75 2.38 9.06
CA ASP A 45 7.29 2.46 10.42
C ASP A 45 8.62 3.22 10.43
N TYR A 46 9.56 2.78 9.58
CA TYR A 46 10.86 3.45 9.42
C TYR A 46 10.72 4.91 8.97
N LEU A 47 9.83 5.20 8.01
CA LEU A 47 9.62 6.55 7.51
C LEU A 47 9.00 7.48 8.57
N LEU A 48 8.02 7.00 9.33
CA LEU A 48 7.42 7.78 10.41
C LEU A 48 8.43 8.06 11.51
N ALA A 49 9.21 7.06 11.93
CA ALA A 49 10.25 7.22 12.94
C ALA A 49 11.32 8.26 12.53
N THR A 50 11.70 8.27 11.24
CA THR A 50 12.79 9.13 10.74
C THR A 50 12.36 10.50 10.23
N ARG A 51 11.10 10.67 9.79
CA ARG A 51 10.65 11.89 9.09
C ARG A 51 9.50 12.64 9.76
N VAL A 52 8.68 11.97 10.56
CA VAL A 52 7.46 12.57 11.15
C VAL A 52 7.60 12.69 12.66
N GLY A 53 7.94 11.58 13.32
CA GLY A 53 8.20 11.53 14.75
C GLY A 53 7.55 10.31 15.42
N GLN A 54 8.11 9.94 16.57
CA GLN A 54 7.75 8.74 17.32
C GLN A 54 6.25 8.66 17.71
N SER A 55 5.60 9.81 17.92
CA SER A 55 4.16 9.82 18.23
C SER A 55 3.30 9.29 17.08
N ALA A 56 3.65 9.61 15.83
CA ALA A 56 2.92 9.15 14.64
C ALA A 56 3.17 7.65 14.38
N GLU A 57 4.43 7.22 14.49
CA GLU A 57 4.84 5.81 14.44
C GLU A 57 4.02 4.96 15.43
N ARG A 58 4.03 5.35 16.72
CA ARG A 58 3.29 4.62 17.76
C ARG A 58 1.78 4.63 17.55
N ALA A 59 1.22 5.71 16.99
CA ALA A 59 -0.20 5.79 16.68
C ALA A 59 -0.60 4.77 15.60
N LEU A 60 0.18 4.69 14.51
CA LEU A 60 -0.03 3.71 13.45
C LEU A 60 0.04 2.28 13.98
N LEU A 61 1.11 1.93 14.72
CA LEU A 61 1.26 0.59 15.29
C LEU A 61 0.10 0.22 16.23
N ALA A 62 -0.38 1.18 17.02
CA ALA A 62 -1.53 0.97 17.89
C ALA A 62 -2.83 0.75 17.10
N GLU A 63 -3.03 1.42 15.96
CA GLU A 63 -4.17 1.18 15.07
C GLU A 63 -4.12 -0.19 14.40
N VAL A 64 -2.93 -0.62 13.96
CA VAL A 64 -2.71 -1.98 13.45
C VAL A 64 -3.06 -3.01 14.53
N GLY A 65 -2.58 -2.82 15.76
CA GLY A 65 -2.91 -3.68 16.90
C GLY A 65 -4.39 -3.72 17.28
N ARG A 66 -5.17 -2.68 16.92
CA ARG A 66 -6.63 -2.63 17.10
C ARG A 66 -7.42 -3.21 15.93
N GLY A 67 -6.76 -3.56 14.82
CA GLY A 67 -7.41 -4.13 13.63
C GLY A 67 -8.07 -3.12 12.70
N VAL A 68 -7.73 -1.83 12.79
CA VAL A 68 -8.14 -0.82 11.79
C VAL A 68 -7.54 -1.18 10.43
N TYR A 69 -6.27 -1.57 10.45
CA TYR A 69 -5.58 -2.20 9.34
C TYR A 69 -5.66 -3.70 9.48
N ARG A 70 -6.05 -4.38 8.41
CA ARG A 70 -5.89 -5.83 8.28
C ARG A 70 -4.48 -6.10 7.77
N LEU A 71 -3.57 -6.37 8.71
CA LEU A 71 -2.22 -6.81 8.41
C LEU A 71 -2.26 -8.23 7.83
N GLU A 72 -1.85 -8.36 6.58
CA GLU A 72 -1.90 -9.62 5.86
C GLU A 72 -0.68 -10.50 6.14
N SER A 73 -0.92 -11.82 6.13
CA SER A 73 0.17 -12.80 6.11
C SER A 73 0.75 -12.91 4.70
N PHE A 74 2.06 -13.20 4.63
CA PHE A 74 2.79 -13.35 3.39
C PHE A 74 3.72 -14.55 3.51
N ASP A 75 3.39 -15.64 2.82
CA ASP A 75 4.12 -16.91 2.91
C ASP A 75 5.14 -17.10 1.76
N ALA A 76 5.73 -18.29 1.68
CA ALA A 76 6.74 -18.59 0.66
C ALA A 76 6.15 -18.60 -0.77
N ASP A 77 4.90 -19.03 -0.95
CA ASP A 77 4.25 -19.04 -2.27
C ASP A 77 3.94 -17.62 -2.72
N ASP A 78 3.59 -16.75 -1.78
CA ASP A 78 3.41 -15.32 -2.02
C ASP A 78 4.72 -14.64 -2.41
N VAL A 79 5.82 -14.98 -1.74
CA VAL A 79 7.17 -14.49 -2.11
C VAL A 79 7.55 -14.96 -3.51
N ALA A 80 7.27 -16.21 -3.87
CA ALA A 80 7.49 -16.71 -5.23
C ALA A 80 6.57 -16.04 -6.27
N ALA A 81 5.36 -15.65 -5.90
CA ALA A 81 4.48 -14.86 -6.76
C ALA A 81 5.03 -13.43 -6.95
N ALA A 82 5.51 -12.79 -5.88
CA ALA A 82 6.12 -11.47 -5.92
C ALA A 82 7.40 -11.45 -6.76
N GLU A 83 8.29 -12.44 -6.59
CA GLU A 83 9.50 -12.60 -7.40
C GLU A 83 9.15 -12.64 -8.91
N ARG A 84 8.15 -13.44 -9.29
CA ARG A 84 7.71 -13.51 -10.70
C ARG A 84 7.11 -12.20 -11.20
N ILE A 85 6.55 -11.36 -10.33
CA ILE A 85 6.04 -10.03 -10.71
C ILE A 85 7.22 -9.09 -10.94
N ILE A 86 8.21 -9.09 -10.03
CA ILE A 86 9.45 -8.30 -10.15
C ILE A 86 10.20 -8.69 -11.43
N GLY A 87 10.42 -9.98 -11.67
CA GLY A 87 11.13 -10.45 -12.86
C GLY A 87 10.43 -10.12 -14.18
N ARG A 88 9.09 -10.06 -14.19
CA ARG A 88 8.31 -9.65 -15.37
C ARG A 88 8.38 -8.16 -15.68
N HIS A 89 8.71 -7.34 -14.68
CA HIS A 89 8.78 -5.88 -14.78
C HIS A 89 10.14 -5.37 -14.32
N ALA A 90 11.21 -6.06 -14.73
CA ALA A 90 12.57 -5.77 -14.29
C ALA A 90 13.03 -4.35 -14.69
N ASP A 91 12.42 -3.76 -15.71
CA ASP A 91 12.65 -2.39 -16.18
C ASP A 91 12.06 -1.30 -15.27
N LEU A 92 11.11 -1.66 -14.41
CA LEU A 92 10.51 -0.72 -13.44
C LEU A 92 11.28 -0.66 -12.12
N GLU A 93 12.22 -1.58 -11.89
CA GLU A 93 13.00 -1.66 -10.64
C GLU A 93 12.12 -1.75 -9.37
N ILE A 94 10.93 -2.37 -9.48
CA ILE A 94 10.00 -2.53 -8.35
C ILE A 94 10.53 -3.50 -7.29
N GLY A 95 10.23 -3.20 -6.03
CA GLY A 95 10.64 -3.99 -4.87
C GLY A 95 9.61 -5.03 -4.41
N LEU A 96 9.97 -5.75 -3.34
CA LEU A 96 9.08 -6.71 -2.69
C LEU A 96 7.83 -6.04 -2.11
N ALA A 97 7.94 -4.81 -1.59
CA ALA A 97 6.79 -4.04 -1.11
C ALA A 97 5.75 -3.86 -2.22
N ASP A 98 6.15 -3.29 -3.36
CA ASP A 98 5.26 -3.07 -4.51
C ASP A 98 4.65 -4.37 -5.04
N ALA A 99 5.49 -5.39 -5.24
CA ALA A 99 5.06 -6.67 -5.74
C ALA A 99 4.08 -7.36 -4.78
N SER A 100 4.27 -7.21 -3.46
CA SER A 100 3.33 -7.73 -2.46
C SER A 100 1.95 -7.11 -2.59
N LEU A 101 1.83 -5.83 -2.95
CA LEU A 101 0.54 -5.18 -3.15
C LEU A 101 -0.22 -5.77 -4.33
N VAL A 102 0.50 -6.12 -5.42
CA VAL A 102 -0.10 -6.81 -6.56
C VAL A 102 -0.53 -8.24 -6.20
N VAL A 103 0.26 -8.96 -5.40
CA VAL A 103 -0.11 -10.28 -4.89
C VAL A 103 -1.40 -10.20 -4.05
N LEU A 104 -1.46 -9.26 -3.10
CA LEU A 104 -2.64 -9.06 -2.26
C LEU A 104 -3.86 -8.60 -3.07
N ALA A 105 -3.67 -7.72 -4.04
CA ALA A 105 -4.72 -7.28 -4.96
C ALA A 105 -5.35 -8.50 -5.66
N ASN A 106 -4.53 -9.36 -6.25
CA ASN A 106 -5.00 -10.57 -6.93
C ASN A 106 -5.65 -11.57 -5.96
N ARG A 107 -5.07 -11.78 -4.77
CA ARG A 107 -5.63 -12.69 -3.75
C ARG A 107 -7.04 -12.29 -3.33
N TYR A 108 -7.28 -11.00 -3.12
CA TYR A 108 -8.53 -10.49 -2.58
C TYR A 108 -9.51 -9.94 -3.61
N GLY A 109 -9.15 -9.93 -4.89
CA GLY A 109 -10.01 -9.36 -5.93
C GLY A 109 -10.17 -7.83 -5.82
N ILE A 110 -9.26 -7.15 -5.13
CA ILE A 110 -9.30 -5.69 -4.88
C ILE A 110 -8.52 -4.96 -5.97
N ARG A 111 -9.05 -3.84 -6.47
CA ARG A 111 -8.39 -3.01 -7.49
C ARG A 111 -7.97 -1.65 -6.96
N GLU A 112 -8.59 -1.18 -5.89
CA GLU A 112 -8.34 0.08 -5.24
C GLU A 112 -7.03 0.01 -4.47
N LEU A 113 -6.08 0.86 -4.88
CA LEU A 113 -4.77 1.00 -4.26
C LEU A 113 -4.56 2.46 -3.89
N LEU A 114 -4.30 2.75 -2.62
CA LEU A 114 -3.89 4.08 -2.18
C LEU A 114 -2.37 4.20 -2.37
N THR A 115 -1.93 4.89 -3.42
CA THR A 115 -0.51 5.11 -3.74
C THR A 115 -0.31 6.44 -4.45
N LEU A 116 0.86 7.06 -4.24
CA LEU A 116 1.32 8.19 -5.04
C LEU A 116 2.29 7.75 -6.15
N ASP A 117 2.71 6.49 -6.18
CA ASP A 117 3.61 5.95 -7.20
C ASP A 117 2.84 5.47 -8.43
N GLU A 118 2.34 6.43 -9.19
CA GLU A 118 1.61 6.11 -10.42
C GLU A 118 2.52 5.46 -11.47
N ARG A 119 3.80 5.80 -11.52
CA ARG A 119 4.72 5.25 -12.53
C ARG A 119 4.81 3.74 -12.42
N HIS A 120 5.01 3.21 -11.20
CA HIS A 120 5.13 1.77 -11.00
C HIS A 120 3.79 1.07 -11.18
N PHE A 121 2.71 1.57 -10.57
CA PHE A 121 1.45 0.81 -10.50
C PHE A 121 0.54 0.92 -11.74
N ARG A 122 0.72 1.92 -12.63
CA ARG A 122 -0.10 2.04 -13.85
C ARG A 122 0.14 0.92 -14.86
N VAL A 123 1.34 0.36 -14.89
CA VAL A 123 1.69 -0.74 -15.81
C VAL A 123 1.40 -2.12 -15.23
N LEU A 124 1.35 -2.24 -13.90
CA LEU A 124 0.98 -3.47 -13.22
C LEU A 124 -0.50 -3.82 -13.44
N ARG A 125 -0.82 -5.11 -13.34
CA ARG A 125 -2.17 -5.64 -13.52
C ARG A 125 -2.62 -6.39 -12.27
N GLY A 126 -3.79 -6.03 -11.79
CA GLY A 126 -4.45 -6.66 -10.65
C GLY A 126 -5.42 -7.77 -11.08
N PRO A 127 -6.49 -7.99 -10.30
CA PRO A 127 -7.45 -9.09 -10.49
C PRO A 127 -7.94 -9.25 -11.93
N GLY A 128 -7.84 -10.49 -12.43
CA GLY A 128 -8.29 -10.85 -13.78
C GLY A 128 -7.54 -10.11 -14.89
N GLY A 129 -6.31 -9.65 -14.62
CA GLY A 129 -5.50 -8.90 -15.58
C GLY A 129 -5.97 -7.46 -15.80
N ARG A 130 -6.85 -6.93 -14.93
CA ARG A 130 -7.37 -5.56 -15.05
C ARG A 130 -6.40 -4.53 -14.46
N PRO A 131 -6.38 -3.28 -14.96
CA PRO A 131 -5.63 -2.21 -14.32
C PRO A 131 -6.07 -1.98 -12.87
N LEU A 132 -5.12 -1.66 -12.01
CA LEU A 132 -5.40 -1.14 -10.67
C LEU A 132 -6.04 0.26 -10.79
N ARG A 133 -6.88 0.62 -9.81
CA ARG A 133 -7.43 1.96 -9.65
C ARG A 133 -6.60 2.67 -8.58
N LEU A 134 -5.82 3.66 -8.99
CA LEU A 134 -4.86 4.33 -8.13
C LEU A 134 -5.50 5.54 -7.48
N LEU A 135 -5.66 5.51 -6.17
CA LEU A 135 -6.20 6.62 -5.40
C LEU A 135 -5.05 7.43 -4.78
N PRO A 136 -5.15 8.77 -4.78
CA PRO A 136 -6.33 9.57 -5.16
C PRO A 136 -6.42 9.94 -6.65
N ALA A 137 -5.48 9.53 -7.50
CA ALA A 137 -5.41 9.99 -8.90
C ALA A 137 -6.64 9.63 -9.77
N ASP A 138 -7.26 8.49 -9.52
CA ASP A 138 -8.45 8.00 -10.21
C ASP A 138 -9.76 8.28 -9.44
N GLY A 139 -9.66 9.09 -8.38
CA GLY A 139 -10.64 9.32 -7.31
C GLY A 139 -11.74 10.32 -7.63
#